data_AF-A0A1H9UL86-F1
#
_entry.id   AF-A0A1H9UL86-F1
#
_cell.length_a   1.000
_cell.length_b   1.000
_cell.length_c   1.000
_cell.angle_alpha   90.00
_cell.angle_beta   90.00
_cell.angle_gamma   90.00
#
_symmetry.space_group_name_H-M   'P 1'
#
loop_
_entity.id
_entity.type
_entity.pdbx_description
1 polymer ?
#
loop_
_entity_poly.entity_id
_entity_poly.type
_entity_poly.pdbx_seq_one_letter_code
_entity_poly.pdbx_strand_id
1 'polypeptide(L)'
;MSLYFHESLSKKLKTGIVAVVAVPALFLAGCSESDDQNSASQTEETAASESSVASESATTSAEESKDKKDKKVDGDLTEPGTTLKLGETATVMTEDYDGNLLTWELAVNEPVEKTVEEVHEAAGQEIGKPEDQIEKFICVPYTMTLKKVEQVGEEKPYSVEQPDINLTDDRGYKANKFLLFGGGEEIVCGIDAVDVMPTALEDVQIDRPYQYAALSYVTSEGGNPATAASFEYDIPSNSDLTPSDPISWR
;
A
#
# COMPACT_ATOMS: atom_id res chain seq x y z
N MET A 1 -41.68 46.52 -8.35
CA MET A 1 -41.65 47.15 -9.69
C MET A 1 -40.65 46.33 -10.51
N SER A 2 -41.14 45.58 -11.51
CA SER A 2 -40.46 44.69 -12.51
C SER A 2 -39.36 43.73 -11.99
N LEU A 3 -39.49 42.40 -11.93
CA LEU A 3 -39.95 41.31 -12.85
C LEU A 3 -39.14 41.10 -14.15
N TYR A 4 -38.91 39.80 -14.41
CA TYR A 4 -38.44 39.07 -15.61
C TYR A 4 -36.95 38.66 -15.64
N PHE A 5 -36.59 37.38 -15.39
CA PHE A 5 -36.67 36.14 -16.20
C PHE A 5 -35.61 36.05 -17.31
N HIS A 6 -34.72 35.05 -17.21
CA HIS A 6 -34.52 34.11 -18.32
C HIS A 6 -33.94 32.78 -17.84
N GLU A 7 -34.72 31.72 -18.03
CA GLU A 7 -34.31 30.32 -18.06
C GLU A 7 -33.41 30.05 -19.28
N SER A 8 -32.50 29.07 -19.15
CA SER A 8 -32.26 28.09 -20.22
C SER A 8 -31.67 26.80 -19.66
N LEU A 9 -32.58 25.84 -19.46
CA LEU A 9 -32.31 24.41 -19.36
C LEU A 9 -31.91 23.86 -20.73
N SER A 10 -30.77 23.18 -20.81
CA SER A 10 -30.41 22.31 -21.94
C SER A 10 -29.92 20.97 -21.40
N LYS A 11 -30.87 20.11 -21.03
CA LYS A 11 -30.65 18.67 -20.84
C LYS A 11 -30.43 18.03 -22.21
N LYS A 12 -29.28 17.42 -22.44
CA LYS A 12 -29.10 16.42 -23.50
C LYS A 12 -28.94 15.05 -22.83
N LEU A 13 -30.07 14.39 -22.62
CA LEU A 13 -30.13 12.94 -22.39
C LEU A 13 -29.53 12.26 -23.63
N LYS A 14 -28.46 11.50 -23.45
CA LYS A 14 -28.06 10.47 -24.42
C LYS A 14 -28.51 9.13 -23.86
N THR A 15 -29.58 8.63 -24.46
CA THR A 15 -30.14 7.29 -24.24
C THR A 15 -29.13 6.26 -24.76
N GLY A 16 -28.45 5.56 -23.85
CA GLY A 16 -27.61 4.40 -24.16
C GLY A 16 -28.42 3.11 -24.00
N ILE A 17 -28.36 2.27 -25.02
CA ILE A 17 -29.12 1.02 -25.18
C ILE A 17 -28.68 0.00 -24.11
N VAL A 18 -29.62 -0.49 -23.31
CA VAL A 18 -29.43 -1.63 -22.40
C VAL A 18 -29.49 -2.92 -23.22
N ALA A 19 -28.35 -3.59 -23.37
CA ALA A 19 -28.29 -4.95 -23.88
C ALA A 19 -28.64 -5.92 -22.74
N VAL A 20 -29.84 -6.50 -22.81
CA VAL A 20 -30.27 -7.58 -21.90
C VAL A 20 -29.59 -8.87 -22.36
N VAL A 21 -28.52 -9.28 -21.69
CA VAL A 21 -27.93 -10.61 -21.84
C VAL A 21 -28.67 -11.56 -20.91
N ALA A 22 -29.47 -12.45 -21.49
CA ALA A 22 -30.09 -13.56 -20.77
C ALA A 22 -29.03 -14.60 -20.44
N VAL A 23 -28.72 -14.77 -19.15
CA VAL A 23 -27.87 -15.86 -18.66
C VAL A 23 -28.77 -17.07 -18.34
N PRO A 24 -28.53 -18.26 -18.94
CA PRO A 24 -29.24 -19.46 -18.55
C PRO A 24 -28.77 -19.94 -17.17
N ALA A 25 -29.70 -19.99 -16.22
CA ALA A 25 -29.51 -20.61 -14.92
C ALA A 25 -29.38 -22.13 -15.09
N LEU A 26 -28.16 -22.66 -14.90
CA LEU A 26 -27.94 -24.08 -14.70
C LEU A 26 -28.14 -24.39 -13.21
N PHE A 27 -29.26 -25.02 -12.90
CA PHE A 27 -29.53 -25.63 -11.61
C PHE A 27 -28.63 -26.86 -11.44
N LEU A 28 -27.59 -26.76 -10.62
CA LEU A 28 -26.88 -27.92 -10.08
C LEU A 28 -27.53 -28.29 -8.74
N ALA A 29 -28.44 -29.25 -8.80
CA ALA A 29 -28.85 -30.03 -7.63
C ALA A 29 -27.74 -31.04 -7.34
N GLY A 30 -26.98 -30.82 -6.26
CA GLY A 30 -25.99 -31.75 -5.74
C GLY A 30 -26.32 -32.11 -4.29
N CYS A 31 -27.06 -33.19 -4.10
CA CYS A 31 -27.22 -33.85 -2.82
C CYS A 31 -25.90 -34.51 -2.43
N SER A 32 -25.41 -34.26 -1.22
CA SER A 32 -24.54 -35.22 -0.53
C SER A 32 -24.80 -35.16 0.97
N GLU A 33 -25.72 -36.03 1.36
CA GLU A 33 -25.96 -36.57 2.69
C GLU A 33 -24.74 -37.38 3.13
N SER A 34 -24.23 -37.16 4.34
CA SER A 34 -23.48 -38.15 5.11
C SER A 34 -23.44 -37.74 6.58
N ASP A 35 -24.02 -38.63 7.37
CA ASP A 35 -24.16 -38.60 8.80
C ASP A 35 -22.83 -38.73 9.58
N ASP A 36 -22.96 -38.36 10.86
CA ASP A 36 -22.56 -39.14 12.03
C ASP A 36 -21.20 -38.94 12.72
N GLN A 37 -21.36 -38.87 14.05
CA GLN A 37 -20.50 -39.43 15.11
C GLN A 37 -19.27 -38.62 15.54
N ASN A 38 -19.34 -38.02 16.74
CA ASN A 38 -19.02 -38.66 18.02
C ASN A 38 -17.50 -38.68 18.31
N SER A 39 -17.04 -37.79 19.20
CA SER A 39 -16.37 -38.23 20.44
C SER A 39 -15.93 -37.07 21.31
N ALA A 40 -16.07 -37.33 22.60
CA ALA A 40 -15.71 -36.51 23.73
C ALA A 40 -14.20 -36.18 23.83
N SER A 41 -13.95 -35.08 24.56
CA SER A 41 -12.88 -34.84 25.53
C SER A 41 -11.57 -35.62 25.44
N GLN A 42 -10.45 -34.89 25.44
CA GLN A 42 -9.44 -35.06 26.48
C GLN A 42 -8.51 -33.85 26.61
N THR A 43 -8.55 -33.26 27.81
CA THR A 43 -7.50 -32.43 28.41
C THR A 43 -6.31 -33.32 28.75
N GLU A 44 -5.09 -32.97 28.36
CA GLU A 44 -3.87 -33.27 29.12
C GLU A 44 -2.83 -32.16 28.95
N GLU A 45 -2.54 -31.46 30.05
CA GLU A 45 -1.24 -30.84 30.34
C GLU A 45 -0.15 -31.92 30.30
N THR A 46 1.02 -31.66 29.72
CA THR A 46 2.30 -32.12 30.31
C THR A 46 3.50 -31.27 29.90
N ALA A 47 4.17 -30.82 30.95
CA ALA A 47 5.52 -30.31 31.18
C ALA A 47 6.64 -30.43 30.11
N ALA A 48 7.38 -29.31 30.03
CA ALA A 48 8.83 -29.15 30.14
C ALA A 48 9.78 -30.27 29.63
N SER A 49 10.70 -29.86 28.75
CA SER A 49 12.04 -30.44 28.68
C SER A 49 13.06 -29.36 28.41
N GLU A 50 13.87 -29.09 29.43
CA GLU A 50 15.17 -28.44 29.33
C GLU A 50 16.12 -29.35 28.54
N SER A 51 16.84 -28.79 27.57
CA SER A 51 18.11 -29.39 27.13
C SER A 51 19.10 -28.30 26.77
N SER A 52 19.97 -28.05 27.73
CA SER A 52 21.23 -27.35 27.63
C SER A 52 22.25 -28.17 26.85
N VAL A 53 22.75 -27.63 25.74
CA VAL A 53 24.07 -28.01 25.23
C VAL A 53 24.77 -26.77 24.69
N ALA A 54 25.75 -26.31 25.46
CA ALA A 54 26.80 -25.41 25.02
C ALA A 54 27.67 -26.16 24.01
N SER A 55 27.98 -25.51 22.89
CA SER A 55 29.16 -25.85 22.10
C SER A 55 29.70 -24.59 21.44
N GLU A 56 30.80 -24.11 21.97
CA GLU A 56 31.71 -23.15 21.37
C GLU A 56 32.19 -23.67 20.01
N SER A 57 32.11 -22.84 18.98
CA SER A 57 33.13 -22.80 17.92
C SER A 57 33.04 -21.46 17.21
N ALA A 58 33.92 -20.56 17.65
CA ALA A 58 34.31 -19.39 16.90
C ALA A 58 34.86 -19.83 15.53
N THR A 59 34.16 -19.46 14.47
CA THR A 59 34.76 -19.38 13.13
C THR A 59 34.59 -17.95 12.66
N THR A 60 35.69 -17.20 12.79
CA THR A 60 35.98 -15.97 12.06
C THR A 60 35.77 -16.24 10.57
N SER A 61 34.59 -15.89 10.06
CA SER A 61 34.34 -15.82 8.62
C SER A 61 34.80 -14.43 8.17
N ALA A 62 36.04 -14.41 7.69
CA ALA A 62 36.67 -13.26 7.09
C ALA A 62 35.82 -12.72 5.92
N GLU A 63 35.78 -11.40 5.88
CA GLU A 63 35.32 -10.55 4.79
C GLU A 63 35.52 -11.18 3.40
N GLU A 64 34.41 -11.52 2.76
CA GLU A 64 34.33 -11.48 1.30
C GLU A 64 33.51 -10.25 0.94
N SER A 65 34.12 -9.08 1.16
CA SER A 65 33.68 -7.79 0.61
C SER A 65 33.85 -7.86 -0.91
N LYS A 66 32.95 -8.58 -1.58
CA LYS A 66 32.82 -8.56 -3.03
C LYS A 66 32.66 -7.11 -3.45
N ASP A 67 33.52 -6.68 -4.37
CA ASP A 67 33.45 -5.43 -5.13
C ASP A 67 32.00 -5.12 -5.54
N LYS A 68 31.24 -4.44 -4.66
CA LYS A 68 30.00 -3.77 -5.02
C LYS A 68 30.44 -2.53 -5.78
N LYS A 69 30.69 -2.68 -7.08
CA LYS A 69 30.93 -1.57 -8.00
C LYS A 69 29.99 -0.42 -7.64
N ASP A 70 30.56 0.74 -7.35
CA ASP A 70 29.82 1.98 -7.12
C ASP A 70 28.90 2.21 -8.31
N LYS A 71 27.62 1.89 -8.15
CA LYS A 71 26.61 2.12 -9.18
C LYS A 71 26.21 3.56 -9.04
N LYS A 72 26.72 4.38 -9.96
CA LYS A 72 26.25 5.75 -10.08
C LYS A 72 24.80 5.71 -10.56
N VAL A 73 23.91 6.30 -9.77
CA VAL A 73 22.52 6.47 -10.13
C VAL A 73 22.44 7.62 -11.13
N ASP A 74 22.02 7.33 -12.36
CA ASP A 74 21.80 8.36 -13.38
C ASP A 74 20.33 8.81 -13.34
N GLY A 75 20.07 10.03 -12.87
CA GLY A 75 18.75 10.67 -12.90
C GLY A 75 18.63 11.88 -11.96
N ASP A 76 17.61 12.71 -12.21
CA ASP A 76 17.23 13.82 -11.34
C ASP A 76 16.39 13.28 -10.16
N LEU A 77 17.04 12.54 -9.25
CA LEU A 77 16.40 12.11 -8.01
C LEU A 77 16.12 13.31 -7.11
N THR A 78 15.00 13.27 -6.40
CA THR A 78 14.70 14.25 -5.35
C THR A 78 15.71 14.09 -4.22
N GLU A 79 16.30 15.19 -3.77
CA GLU A 79 17.30 15.14 -2.70
C GLU A 79 16.64 14.65 -1.39
N PRO A 80 17.30 13.75 -0.62
CA PRO A 80 16.84 13.42 0.73
C PRO A 80 16.69 14.67 1.61
N GLY A 81 15.72 14.65 2.52
CA GLY A 81 15.35 15.78 3.39
C GLY A 81 14.46 16.83 2.72
N THR A 82 14.16 16.66 1.43
CA THR A 82 13.25 17.56 0.72
C THR A 82 11.86 17.51 1.34
N THR A 83 11.31 18.69 1.66
CA THR A 83 9.90 18.85 2.03
C THR A 83 9.14 19.37 0.80
N LEU A 84 8.21 18.57 0.32
CA LEU A 84 7.27 18.86 -0.76
C LEU A 84 5.90 19.21 -0.20
N LYS A 85 5.09 19.90 -1.00
CA LYS A 85 3.66 20.06 -0.69
C LYS A 85 2.89 18.83 -1.09
N LEU A 86 1.74 18.61 -0.47
CA LEU A 86 0.74 17.65 -0.96
C LEU A 86 0.41 17.95 -2.43
N GLY A 87 0.44 16.91 -3.26
CA GLY A 87 0.25 16.94 -4.72
C GLY A 87 1.53 17.16 -5.53
N GLU A 88 2.65 17.54 -4.92
CA GLU A 88 3.95 17.64 -5.62
C GLU A 88 4.60 16.26 -5.77
N THR A 89 5.35 16.09 -6.87
CA THR A 89 6.01 14.82 -7.23
C THR A 89 7.45 14.78 -6.74
N ALA A 90 7.85 13.66 -6.14
CA ALA A 90 9.24 13.28 -5.92
C ALA A 90 9.68 12.21 -6.92
N THR A 91 10.92 12.25 -7.36
CA THR A 91 11.55 11.14 -8.08
C THR A 91 12.41 10.36 -7.10
N VAL A 92 12.05 9.12 -6.82
CA VAL A 92 12.77 8.26 -5.89
C VAL A 92 13.26 7.00 -6.57
N MET A 93 14.10 6.25 -5.87
CA MET A 93 14.58 4.97 -6.35
C MET A 93 14.53 3.96 -5.21
N THR A 94 14.14 2.73 -5.55
CA THR A 94 14.14 1.57 -4.65
C THR A 94 14.96 0.45 -5.26
N GLU A 95 15.38 -0.49 -4.44
CA GLU A 95 15.98 -1.76 -4.85
C GLU A 95 14.96 -2.87 -4.59
N ASP A 96 14.71 -3.75 -5.56
CA ASP A 96 13.90 -4.95 -5.31
C ASP A 96 14.73 -6.09 -4.69
N TYR A 97 14.07 -7.16 -4.26
CA TYR A 97 14.72 -8.36 -3.71
C TYR A 97 15.81 -8.98 -4.61
N ASP A 98 15.69 -8.84 -5.93
CA ASP A 98 16.66 -9.37 -6.91
C ASP A 98 17.83 -8.37 -7.17
N GLY A 99 17.82 -7.23 -6.48
CA GLY A 99 18.83 -6.18 -6.54
C GLY A 99 18.68 -5.25 -7.74
N ASN A 100 17.55 -5.29 -8.46
CA ASN A 100 17.26 -4.36 -9.56
C ASN A 100 16.88 -3.00 -9.00
N LEU A 101 17.26 -1.94 -9.70
CA LEU A 101 16.90 -0.58 -9.29
C LEU A 101 15.65 -0.12 -10.03
N LEU A 102 14.67 0.35 -9.28
CA LEU A 102 13.39 0.85 -9.80
C LEU A 102 13.31 2.35 -9.53
N THR A 103 13.16 3.15 -10.57
CA THR A 103 12.95 4.60 -10.45
C THR A 103 11.46 4.90 -10.51
N TRP A 104 11.00 5.70 -9.55
CA TRP A 104 9.60 6.01 -9.31
C TRP A 104 9.35 7.50 -9.31
N GLU A 105 8.22 7.93 -9.85
CA GLU A 105 7.61 9.24 -9.53
C GLU A 105 6.50 9.01 -8.50
N LEU A 106 6.59 9.68 -7.35
CA LEU A 106 5.66 9.59 -6.22
C LEU A 106 5.00 10.93 -5.95
N ALA A 107 3.68 10.96 -5.80
CA ALA A 107 2.96 12.14 -5.36
C ALA A 107 1.93 11.77 -4.29
N VAL A 108 1.98 12.42 -3.13
CA VAL A 108 1.02 12.20 -2.05
C VAL A 108 -0.06 13.27 -2.12
N ASN A 109 -1.33 12.86 -2.22
CA ASN A 109 -2.47 13.76 -2.36
C ASN A 109 -3.04 14.16 -0.99
N GLU A 110 -4.00 15.08 -0.99
CA GLU A 110 -4.67 15.52 0.24
C GLU A 110 -5.37 14.35 0.96
N PRO A 111 -5.14 14.19 2.28
CA PRO A 111 -5.84 13.19 3.08
C PRO A 111 -7.35 13.42 3.11
N VAL A 112 -8.10 12.32 3.09
CA VAL A 112 -9.56 12.31 3.13
C VAL A 112 -10.03 11.55 4.36
N GLU A 113 -10.86 12.19 5.18
CA GLU A 113 -11.46 11.53 6.34
C GLU A 113 -12.57 10.57 5.90
N LYS A 114 -12.66 9.44 6.61
CA LYS A 114 -13.69 8.42 6.44
C LYS A 114 -14.30 8.06 7.78
N THR A 115 -15.61 7.85 7.82
CA THR A 115 -16.25 7.31 9.02
C THR A 115 -16.00 5.82 9.15
N VAL A 116 -16.22 5.27 10.35
CA VAL A 116 -16.10 3.83 10.60
C VAL A 116 -17.07 3.05 9.71
N GLU A 117 -18.30 3.55 9.55
CA GLU A 117 -19.33 2.94 8.72
C GLU A 117 -18.96 2.91 7.25
N GLU A 118 -18.38 4.00 6.72
CA GLU A 118 -17.91 4.05 5.32
C GLU A 118 -16.81 3.01 5.07
N VAL A 119 -15.86 2.87 6.00
CA VAL A 119 -14.81 1.86 5.87
C VAL A 119 -15.36 0.45 5.98
N HIS A 120 -16.29 0.20 6.90
CA HIS A 120 -16.91 -1.12 7.07
C HIS A 120 -17.73 -1.52 5.83
N GLU A 121 -18.52 -0.58 5.28
CA GLU A 121 -19.28 -0.81 4.04
C GLU A 121 -18.35 -1.15 2.87
N ALA A 122 -17.26 -0.38 2.70
CA ALA A 122 -16.33 -0.58 1.60
C ALA A 122 -15.48 -1.86 1.76
N ALA A 123 -15.05 -2.18 2.98
CA ALA A 123 -14.27 -3.38 3.27
C ALA A 123 -15.09 -4.67 3.14
N GLY A 124 -16.41 -4.60 3.31
CA GLY A 124 -17.31 -5.75 3.26
C GLY A 124 -17.11 -6.76 4.39
N GLN A 125 -16.35 -6.39 5.43
CA GLN A 125 -16.05 -7.20 6.61
C GLN A 125 -15.86 -6.30 7.84
N GLU A 126 -16.17 -6.82 9.03
CA GLU A 126 -15.94 -6.11 10.28
C GLU A 126 -14.44 -5.80 10.43
N ILE A 127 -14.16 -4.52 10.68
CA ILE A 127 -12.81 -4.04 10.97
C ILE A 127 -12.47 -4.55 12.38
N GLY A 128 -11.38 -5.30 12.54
CA GLY A 128 -11.04 -5.90 13.83
C GLY A 128 -11.00 -4.89 14.99
N LYS A 129 -11.27 -5.35 16.22
CA LYS A 129 -11.18 -4.52 17.45
C LYS A 129 -9.80 -3.86 17.56
N PRO A 130 -9.68 -2.57 17.97
CA PRO A 130 -10.59 -1.80 18.81
C PRO A 130 -11.42 -0.74 18.05
N GLU A 131 -12.31 -1.17 17.15
CA GLU A 131 -13.25 -0.30 16.44
C GLU A 131 -14.03 0.65 17.36
N ASP A 132 -14.38 0.21 18.58
CA ASP A 132 -15.11 1.00 19.58
C ASP A 132 -14.34 2.24 20.08
N GLN A 133 -13.04 2.31 19.79
CA GLN A 133 -12.18 3.43 20.17
C GLN A 133 -11.84 4.32 18.97
N ILE A 134 -12.11 3.89 17.74
CA ILE A 134 -11.80 4.63 16.51
C ILE A 134 -12.88 5.68 16.27
N GLU A 135 -12.47 6.95 16.23
CA GLU A 135 -13.38 8.05 15.92
C GLU A 135 -13.56 8.22 14.42
N LYS A 136 -12.47 8.06 13.67
CA LYS A 136 -12.43 8.19 12.22
C LYS A 136 -11.20 7.52 11.62
N PHE A 137 -11.32 7.21 10.34
CA PHE A 137 -10.21 6.82 9.49
C PHE A 137 -9.74 8.02 8.64
N ILE A 138 -8.49 7.97 8.22
CA ILE A 138 -7.89 8.94 7.31
C ILE A 138 -7.25 8.16 6.18
N CYS A 139 -7.80 8.31 4.99
CA CYS A 139 -7.22 7.82 3.75
C CYS A 139 -6.19 8.83 3.26
N VAL A 140 -4.96 8.38 3.01
CA VAL A 140 -3.91 9.19 2.39
C VAL A 140 -3.66 8.62 0.99
N PRO A 141 -4.34 9.13 -0.05
CA PRO A 141 -4.13 8.66 -1.41
C PRO A 141 -2.79 9.15 -1.95
N TYR A 142 -2.12 8.32 -2.72
CA TYR A 142 -0.89 8.67 -3.41
C TYR A 142 -0.83 8.03 -4.79
N THR A 143 -0.01 8.59 -5.66
CA THR A 143 0.19 8.13 -7.03
C THR A 143 1.62 7.67 -7.19
N MET A 144 1.80 6.53 -7.85
CA MET A 144 3.09 5.95 -8.18
C MET A 144 3.19 5.73 -9.67
N THR A 145 4.29 6.15 -10.28
CA THR A 145 4.58 5.89 -11.69
C THR A 145 5.95 5.25 -11.78
N LEU A 146 6.01 4.01 -12.31
CA LEU A 146 7.29 3.36 -12.59
C LEU A 146 7.90 4.00 -13.84
N LYS A 147 9.09 4.61 -13.70
CA LYS A 147 9.78 5.33 -14.78
C LYS A 147 10.85 4.50 -15.45
N LYS A 148 11.55 3.68 -14.66
CA LYS A 148 12.71 2.93 -15.13
C LYS A 148 12.93 1.69 -14.28
N VAL A 149 13.36 0.62 -14.92
CA VAL A 149 13.86 -0.60 -14.28
C VAL A 149 15.27 -0.83 -14.80
N GLU A 150 16.26 -0.77 -13.92
CA GLU A 150 17.64 -1.09 -14.23
C GLU A 150 17.96 -2.49 -13.72
N GLN A 151 18.03 -3.44 -14.66
CA GLN A 151 18.32 -4.83 -14.33
C GLN A 151 19.79 -5.01 -14.00
N VAL A 152 20.04 -5.73 -12.92
CA VAL A 152 21.39 -5.99 -12.38
C VAL A 152 21.84 -7.41 -12.69
N GLY A 153 20.90 -8.32 -12.97
CA GLY A 153 21.12 -9.70 -13.39
C GLY A 153 20.52 -10.04 -14.75
N GLU A 154 20.63 -11.30 -15.15
CA GLU A 154 20.00 -11.84 -16.38
C GLU A 154 18.52 -12.21 -16.16
N GLU A 155 18.12 -12.43 -14.91
CA GLU A 155 16.74 -12.76 -14.55
C GLU A 155 15.90 -11.49 -14.46
N LYS A 156 14.71 -11.54 -15.08
CA LYS A 156 13.76 -10.43 -15.01
C LYS A 156 13.01 -10.55 -13.67
N PRO A 157 12.88 -9.46 -12.90
CA PRO A 157 12.07 -9.48 -11.69
C PRO A 157 10.63 -9.89 -12.02
N TYR A 158 10.09 -10.80 -11.22
CA TYR A 158 8.73 -11.31 -11.38
C TYR A 158 7.68 -10.38 -10.75
N SER A 159 8.08 -9.62 -9.74
CA SER A 159 7.22 -8.80 -8.89
C SER A 159 7.72 -7.36 -8.86
N VAL A 160 6.80 -6.42 -8.67
CA VAL A 160 7.16 -5.02 -8.43
C VAL A 160 7.17 -4.74 -6.94
N GLU A 161 8.33 -4.40 -6.40
CA GLU A 161 8.46 -3.92 -5.03
C GLU A 161 8.17 -2.43 -4.99
N GLN A 162 7.08 -2.08 -4.31
CA GLN A 162 6.57 -0.71 -4.23
C GLN A 162 7.30 0.06 -3.12
N PRO A 163 7.68 1.33 -3.36
CA PRO A 163 8.06 2.27 -2.30
C PRO A 163 7.12 2.25 -1.09
N ASP A 164 7.65 2.06 0.12
CA ASP A 164 6.86 2.17 1.35
C ASP A 164 6.70 3.63 1.76
N ILE A 165 5.45 4.05 1.93
CA ILE A 165 5.08 5.37 2.39
C ILE A 165 4.73 5.31 3.88
N ASN A 166 5.46 6.10 4.67
CA ASN A 166 5.21 6.27 6.09
C ASN A 166 4.22 7.41 6.32
N LEU A 167 3.09 7.11 6.96
CA LEU A 167 2.11 8.13 7.33
C LEU A 167 2.58 8.93 8.55
N THR A 168 2.47 10.25 8.46
CA THR A 168 2.90 11.18 9.52
C THR A 168 1.88 12.30 9.73
N ASP A 169 2.03 13.04 10.82
CA ASP A 169 1.42 14.38 10.93
C ASP A 169 2.31 15.45 10.27
N ASP A 170 1.83 16.70 10.26
CA ASP A 170 2.52 17.88 9.70
C ASP A 170 3.88 18.17 10.36
N ARG A 171 4.09 17.68 11.58
CA ARG A 171 5.35 17.80 12.34
C ARG A 171 6.31 16.64 12.06
N GLY A 172 5.88 15.63 11.32
CA GLY A 172 6.68 14.43 10.99
C GLY A 172 6.59 13.31 12.03
N TYR A 173 5.67 13.37 12.99
CA TYR A 173 5.44 12.27 13.91
C TYR A 173 4.65 11.17 13.22
N LYS A 174 5.05 9.91 13.40
CA LYS A 174 4.34 8.76 12.80
C LYS A 174 2.87 8.74 13.22
N ALA A 175 2.00 8.59 12.24
CA ALA A 175 0.57 8.36 12.41
C ALA A 175 0.30 6.87 12.68
N ASN A 176 -0.87 6.58 13.22
CA ASN A 176 -1.30 5.18 13.34
C ASN A 176 -1.56 4.62 11.94
N LYS A 177 -0.98 3.48 11.58
CA LYS A 177 -1.26 2.78 10.31
C LYS A 177 -2.29 1.68 10.58
N PHE A 178 -3.33 1.61 9.76
CA PHE A 178 -4.27 0.49 9.73
C PHE A 178 -3.93 -0.37 8.52
N LEU A 179 -3.88 -1.68 8.72
CA LEU A 179 -3.65 -2.65 7.64
C LEU A 179 -4.86 -3.57 7.55
N LEU A 180 -5.46 -3.66 6.37
CA LEU A 180 -6.54 -4.60 6.12
C LEU A 180 -5.95 -5.97 5.79
N PHE A 181 -6.48 -7.01 6.44
CA PHE A 181 -6.05 -8.38 6.15
C PHE A 181 -6.40 -8.74 4.70
N GLY A 182 -5.38 -8.98 3.88
CA GLY A 182 -5.53 -9.29 2.46
C GLY A 182 -5.42 -8.08 1.52
N GLY A 183 -5.07 -6.90 2.04
CA GLY A 183 -5.08 -5.64 1.29
C GLY A 183 -6.49 -5.05 1.14
N GLY A 184 -6.62 -3.99 0.35
CA GLY A 184 -7.91 -3.34 0.06
C GLY A 184 -8.05 -1.94 0.63
N GLU A 185 -6.96 -1.35 1.15
CA GLU A 185 -6.89 0.06 1.51
C GLU A 185 -7.29 0.94 0.33
N GLU A 186 -6.95 0.55 -0.90
CA GLU A 186 -7.34 1.24 -2.13
C GLU A 186 -8.86 1.30 -2.28
N ILE A 187 -9.55 0.17 -2.10
CA ILE A 187 -11.01 0.07 -2.23
C ILE A 187 -11.71 0.91 -1.16
N VAL A 188 -11.24 0.80 0.09
CA VAL A 188 -11.76 1.60 1.21
C VAL A 188 -11.58 3.09 0.97
N CYS A 189 -10.46 3.48 0.36
CA CYS A 189 -10.17 4.86 0.01
C CYS A 189 -10.78 5.29 -1.34
N GLY A 190 -11.60 4.44 -1.96
CA GLY A 190 -12.37 4.78 -3.16
C GLY A 190 -11.57 4.75 -4.46
N ILE A 191 -10.43 4.07 -4.49
CA ILE A 191 -9.61 3.87 -5.68
C ILE A 191 -10.17 2.71 -6.49
N ASP A 192 -10.32 2.92 -7.79
CA ASP A 192 -10.79 1.88 -8.71
C ASP A 192 -9.70 0.81 -8.91
N ALA A 193 -10.08 -0.46 -8.89
CA ALA A 193 -9.18 -1.58 -9.10
C ALA A 193 -8.43 -1.50 -10.44
N VAL A 194 -8.98 -0.83 -11.46
CA VAL A 194 -8.28 -0.63 -12.75
C VAL A 194 -7.12 0.36 -12.66
N ASP A 195 -7.10 1.21 -11.64
CA ASP A 195 -6.08 2.23 -11.40
C ASP A 195 -4.99 1.74 -10.44
N VAL A 196 -5.20 0.61 -9.75
CA VAL A 196 -4.20 -0.05 -8.90
C VAL A 196 -3.15 -0.75 -9.78
N MET A 197 -1.89 -0.74 -9.36
CA MET A 197 -0.83 -1.42 -10.10
C MET A 197 -0.97 -2.93 -10.04
N PRO A 198 -0.74 -3.63 -11.16
CA PRO A 198 -0.53 -5.06 -11.15
C PRO A 198 0.65 -5.46 -10.27
N THR A 199 0.56 -6.61 -9.60
CA THR A 199 1.67 -7.16 -8.82
C THR A 199 2.80 -7.69 -9.70
N ALA A 200 2.46 -8.26 -10.86
CA ALA A 200 3.43 -8.80 -11.81
C ALA A 200 4.06 -7.68 -12.63
N LEU A 201 5.40 -7.60 -12.64
CA LEU A 201 6.11 -6.54 -13.34
C LEU A 201 5.82 -6.50 -14.85
N GLU A 202 5.59 -7.66 -15.47
CA GLU A 202 5.29 -7.75 -16.91
C GLU A 202 3.95 -7.09 -17.29
N ASP A 203 3.02 -6.96 -16.33
CA ASP A 203 1.74 -6.27 -16.50
C ASP A 203 1.82 -4.77 -16.17
N VAL A 204 2.91 -4.34 -15.51
CA VAL A 204 3.15 -2.94 -15.18
C VAL A 204 3.59 -2.17 -16.42
N GLN A 205 2.90 -1.07 -16.69
CA GLN A 205 3.21 -0.17 -17.78
C GLN A 205 4.12 0.95 -17.27
N ILE A 206 5.31 1.04 -17.83
CA ILE A 206 6.21 2.18 -17.60
C ILE A 206 5.49 3.49 -18.00
N ASP A 207 5.72 4.55 -17.23
CA ASP A 207 5.10 5.87 -17.39
C ASP A 207 3.57 5.90 -17.20
N ARG A 208 2.93 4.81 -16.77
CA ARG A 208 1.53 4.82 -16.35
C ARG A 208 1.41 5.19 -14.86
N PRO A 209 0.62 6.20 -14.51
CA PRO A 209 0.31 6.48 -13.12
C PRO A 209 -0.66 5.43 -12.57
N TYR A 210 -0.33 4.91 -11.39
CA TYR A 210 -1.18 4.02 -10.61
C TYR A 210 -1.55 4.69 -9.28
N GLN A 211 -2.74 4.40 -8.77
CA GLN A 211 -3.26 4.97 -7.54
C GLN A 211 -3.19 3.96 -6.40
N TYR A 212 -2.83 4.47 -5.23
CA TYR A 212 -2.78 3.74 -3.98
C TYR A 212 -3.31 4.59 -2.85
N ALA A 213 -3.59 3.96 -1.72
CA ALA A 213 -3.87 4.66 -0.49
C ALA A 213 -3.25 3.93 0.69
N ALA A 214 -2.82 4.70 1.67
CA ALA A 214 -2.51 4.17 2.98
C ALA A 214 -3.60 4.63 3.96
N LEU A 215 -4.01 3.72 4.83
CA LEU A 215 -5.10 3.95 5.77
C LEU A 215 -4.53 4.24 7.16
N SER A 216 -5.00 5.31 7.78
CA SER A 216 -4.72 5.68 9.15
C SER A 216 -6.01 5.76 9.97
N TYR A 217 -5.89 5.78 11.28
CA TYR A 217 -7.03 5.95 12.18
C TYR A 217 -6.68 6.87 13.36
N VAL A 218 -7.70 7.56 13.85
CA VAL A 218 -7.63 8.38 15.06
C VAL A 218 -8.55 7.78 16.11
N THR A 219 -8.05 7.63 17.34
CA THR A 219 -8.84 7.13 18.46
C THR A 219 -9.22 8.25 19.43
N SER A 220 -10.22 7.99 20.26
CA SER A 220 -10.66 8.92 21.32
C SER A 220 -9.63 9.13 22.43
N GLU A 221 -8.69 8.19 22.61
CA GLU A 221 -7.57 8.32 23.54
C GLU A 221 -6.41 9.15 22.98
N GLY A 222 -6.49 9.51 21.69
CA GLY A 222 -5.50 10.28 20.97
C GLY A 222 -4.75 9.48 19.90
N GLY A 223 -3.96 10.18 19.12
CA GLY A 223 -3.21 9.62 18.00
C GLY A 223 -2.79 10.75 17.08
N ASN A 224 -1.71 10.54 16.33
CA ASN A 224 -1.30 11.53 15.34
C ASN A 224 -2.16 11.33 14.08
N PRO A 225 -2.96 12.32 13.66
CA PRO A 225 -3.70 12.21 12.42
C PRO A 225 -2.71 12.19 11.25
N ALA A 226 -2.95 11.30 10.27
CA ALA A 226 -2.14 11.24 9.06
C ALA A 226 -2.46 12.42 8.14
N THR A 227 -1.88 13.59 8.43
CA THR A 227 -2.03 14.81 7.61
C THR A 227 -0.89 14.98 6.60
N ALA A 228 0.11 14.10 6.65
CA ALA A 228 1.32 14.14 5.85
C ALA A 228 1.82 12.72 5.59
N ALA A 229 2.87 12.63 4.77
CA ALA A 229 3.55 11.37 4.51
C ALA A 229 5.04 11.58 4.32
N SER A 230 5.81 10.49 4.42
CA SER A 230 7.24 10.49 4.21
C SER A 230 7.71 9.22 3.50
N PHE A 231 8.80 9.35 2.76
CA PHE A 231 9.51 8.27 2.10
C PHE A 231 10.97 8.29 2.56
N GLU A 232 11.49 7.13 2.96
CA GLU A 232 12.88 6.92 3.32
C GLU A 232 13.54 6.08 2.22
N TYR A 233 14.71 6.51 1.73
CA TYR A 233 15.47 5.72 0.78
C TYR A 233 16.01 4.45 1.45
N ASP A 234 15.68 3.30 0.88
CA ASP A 234 16.25 2.00 1.25
C ASP A 234 17.21 1.50 0.16
N ILE A 235 18.21 2.32 -0.16
CA ILE A 235 19.28 1.91 -1.07
C ILE A 235 20.56 1.77 -0.24
N PRO A 236 21.23 0.60 -0.26
CA PRO A 236 22.45 0.40 0.49
C PRO A 236 23.52 1.45 0.16
N SER A 237 24.32 1.79 1.17
CA SER A 237 25.25 2.93 1.31
C SER A 237 26.37 3.10 0.26
N ASN A 238 26.31 2.45 -0.89
CA ASN A 238 27.23 2.65 -2.02
C ASN A 238 26.70 3.62 -3.10
N SER A 239 25.49 4.13 -2.91
CA SER A 239 25.07 5.37 -3.56
C SER A 239 25.44 6.54 -2.66
N ASP A 240 25.85 7.69 -3.22
CA ASP A 240 26.13 8.92 -2.45
C ASP A 240 24.90 9.43 -1.64
N LEU A 241 23.77 8.73 -1.75
CA LEU A 241 22.57 8.87 -0.94
C LEU A 241 22.78 8.07 0.35
N THR A 242 23.40 8.66 1.36
CA THR A 242 23.31 8.11 2.72
C THR A 242 21.83 8.02 3.11
N PRO A 243 21.37 7.01 3.87
CA PRO A 243 20.05 7.03 4.49
C PRO A 243 19.99 8.28 5.37
N SER A 244 19.43 9.32 4.77
CA SER A 244 19.38 10.69 5.23
C SER A 244 17.92 11.06 5.31
N ASP A 245 17.66 12.22 5.94
CA ASP A 245 16.34 12.72 6.26
C ASP A 245 15.27 12.35 5.21
N PRO A 246 14.06 11.94 5.63
CA PRO A 246 13.05 11.49 4.69
C PRO A 246 12.62 12.60 3.73
N ILE A 247 12.23 12.22 2.50
CA ILE A 247 11.40 13.08 1.67
C ILE A 247 10.02 13.14 2.33
N SER A 248 9.49 14.34 2.54
CA SER A 248 8.22 14.55 3.25
C SER A 248 7.23 15.34 2.41
N TRP A 249 5.95 14.98 2.46
CA TRP A 249 4.84 15.74 1.87
C TRP A 249 3.96 16.34 2.97
N ARG A 250 3.89 17.67 3.07
CA ARG A 250 3.11 18.39 4.10
C ARG A 250 2.78 19.84 3.73
#